data_AF-A0A8H3AKV9-F1
#
_entry.id   AF-A0A8H3AKV9-F1
#
_cell.length_a   1.000
_cell.length_b   1.000
_cell.length_c   1.000
_cell.angle_alpha   90.00
_cell.angle_beta   90.00
_cell.angle_gamma   90.00
#
_symmetry.space_group_name_H-M   'P 1'
#
loop_
_entity.id
_entity.type
_entity.pdbx_description
1 polymer ?
#
loop_
_entity_poly.entity_id
_entity_poly.type
_entity_poly.pdbx_seq_one_letter_code
_entity_poly.pdbx_strand_id
1 'polypeptide(L)'
;METFLDELQKPEEAYRVNLLEVKKHFGELRVGLKSIRSELGEHFSDIDSLPPDDQYPKKMWRFLTEATEQLEDLSDAVKQAELSFAEILRYYGEDEKTSSSEFFGIFKTFCTSYRKCQTENRAAAEEKVVAEKRRQYAEESRLARQKAREEEVVRDPQDAAILDTLLERLRNG
;
A
#
# COMPACT_ATOMS: atom_id res chain seq x y z
N MET A 1 5.29 -15.71 4.37
CA MET A 1 5.11 -15.03 5.67
C MET A 1 4.58 -13.59 5.50
N GLU A 2 4.21 -13.15 4.28
CA GLU A 2 3.83 -11.76 3.97
C GLU A 2 2.45 -11.64 3.28
N THR A 3 1.71 -12.73 3.17
CA THR A 3 0.41 -12.79 2.48
C THR A 3 -0.61 -11.80 3.04
N PHE A 4 -0.47 -11.43 4.32
CA PHE A 4 -1.34 -10.45 4.97
C PHE A 4 -1.27 -9.06 4.30
N LEU A 5 -0.14 -8.67 3.68
CA LEU A 5 -0.04 -7.38 2.97
C LEU A 5 -0.93 -7.35 1.73
N ASP A 6 -1.09 -8.49 1.07
CA ASP A 6 -1.97 -8.64 -0.09
C ASP A 6 -3.44 -8.73 0.37
N GLU A 7 -3.70 -9.48 1.44
CA GLU A 7 -5.03 -9.61 2.05
C GLU A 7 -5.57 -8.26 2.57
N LEU A 8 -4.69 -7.39 3.07
CA LEU A 8 -5.03 -6.06 3.60
C LEU A 8 -5.05 -4.95 2.54
N GLN A 9 -4.82 -5.25 1.26
CA GLN A 9 -4.79 -4.22 0.21
C GLN A 9 -6.09 -3.42 0.14
N LYS A 10 -7.25 -4.10 0.12
CA LYS A 10 -8.56 -3.42 0.08
C LYS A 10 -8.85 -2.65 1.37
N PRO A 11 -8.66 -3.23 2.57
CA PRO A 11 -8.76 -2.47 3.83
C PRO A 11 -7.87 -1.22 3.86
N GLU A 12 -6.62 -1.29 3.41
CA GLU A 12 -5.74 -0.11 3.42
C GLU A 12 -6.14 0.97 2.41
N GLU A 13 -6.90 0.63 1.37
CA GLU A 13 -7.45 1.61 0.41
C GLU A 13 -8.78 2.21 0.89
N ALA A 14 -9.55 1.45 1.68
CA ALA A 14 -10.86 1.83 2.18
C ALA A 14 -10.84 3.07 3.10
N TYR A 15 -9.69 3.45 3.67
CA TYR A 15 -9.55 4.67 4.48
C TYR A 15 -9.97 5.95 3.75
N ARG A 16 -9.98 5.93 2.41
CA ARG A 16 -10.40 7.04 1.56
C ARG A 16 -11.92 7.23 1.51
N VAL A 17 -12.69 6.28 2.04
CA VAL A 17 -14.15 6.27 1.96
C VAL A 17 -14.73 6.45 3.37
N ASN A 18 -15.59 7.47 3.50
CA ASN A 18 -16.31 7.72 4.74
C ASN A 18 -17.74 7.20 4.65
N LEU A 19 -18.06 6.16 5.41
CA LEU A 19 -19.38 5.53 5.44
C LEU A 19 -20.48 6.50 5.90
N LEU A 20 -20.16 7.46 6.78
CA LEU A 20 -21.11 8.48 7.20
C LEU A 20 -21.51 9.41 6.03
N GLU A 21 -20.54 9.79 5.19
CA GLU A 21 -20.82 10.58 3.99
C GLU A 21 -21.61 9.77 2.96
N VAL A 22 -21.29 8.49 2.77
CA VAL A 22 -22.06 7.59 1.90
C VAL A 22 -23.52 7.54 2.34
N LYS A 23 -23.79 7.37 3.64
CA LYS A 23 -25.16 7.40 4.20
C LYS A 23 -25.86 8.72 3.96
N LYS A 24 -25.14 9.83 4.13
CA LYS A 24 -25.68 11.18 3.90
C LYS A 24 -26.10 11.35 2.44
N HIS A 25 -25.21 11.06 1.49
CA HIS A 25 -25.51 11.17 0.06
C HIS A 25 -26.64 10.22 -0.37
N PHE A 26 -26.68 9.00 0.19
CA PHE A 26 -27.79 8.08 -0.02
C PHE A 26 -29.13 8.65 0.48
N GLY A 27 -29.13 9.30 1.65
CA GLY A 27 -30.30 10.00 2.17
C GLY A 27 -30.77 11.13 1.24
N GLU A 28 -29.85 11.92 0.70
CA GLU A 28 -30.14 12.98 -0.27
C GLU A 28 -30.77 12.43 -1.56
N LEU A 29 -30.27 11.31 -2.08
CA LEU A 29 -30.85 10.62 -3.24
C LEU A 29 -32.29 10.16 -2.97
N ARG A 30 -32.56 9.58 -1.79
CA ARG A 30 -33.91 9.17 -1.39
C ARG A 30 -34.89 10.34 -1.33
N VAL A 31 -34.45 11.47 -0.75
CA VAL A 31 -35.27 12.68 -0.68
C VAL A 31 -35.54 13.21 -2.09
N GLY A 32 -34.52 13.32 -2.93
CA GLY A 32 -34.65 13.79 -4.31
C GLY A 32 -35.63 12.94 -5.13
N LEU A 33 -35.52 11.62 -5.04
CA LEU A 33 -36.40 10.72 -5.79
C LEU A 33 -37.86 10.79 -5.29
N LYS A 34 -38.06 10.97 -3.97
CA LYS A 34 -39.39 11.19 -3.40
C LYS A 34 -40.00 12.51 -3.89
N SER A 35 -39.20 13.58 -3.97
CA SER A 35 -39.65 14.86 -4.52
C SER A 35 -40.08 14.73 -5.98
N ILE A 36 -39.30 14.04 -6.82
CA ILE A 36 -39.67 13.77 -8.22
C ILE A 36 -40.98 13.00 -8.30
N ARG A 37 -41.17 11.99 -7.45
CA ARG A 37 -42.43 11.22 -7.41
C ARG A 37 -43.64 12.10 -7.05
N SER A 38 -43.49 13.03 -6.10
CA SER A 38 -44.56 13.97 -5.73
C SER A 38 -44.92 14.87 -6.91
N GLU A 39 -43.90 15.50 -7.51
CA GLU A 39 -44.06 16.40 -8.67
C GLU A 39 -44.78 15.69 -9.83
N LEU A 40 -44.35 14.48 -10.16
CA LEU A 40 -44.99 13.68 -11.21
C LEU A 40 -46.42 13.28 -10.87
N GLY A 41 -46.70 12.96 -9.60
CA GLY A 41 -48.07 12.65 -9.16
C GLY A 41 -49.00 13.86 -9.19
N GLU A 42 -48.50 15.04 -8.80
CA GLU A 42 -49.27 16.27 -8.69
C GLU A 42 -49.55 16.92 -10.04
N HIS A 43 -48.55 16.94 -10.94
CA HIS A 43 -48.62 17.71 -12.19
C HIS A 43 -48.69 16.84 -13.46
N PHE A 44 -48.34 15.55 -13.36
CA PHE A 44 -48.16 14.68 -14.52
C PHE A 44 -48.78 13.28 -14.35
N SER A 45 -49.86 13.19 -13.57
CA SER A 45 -50.57 11.93 -13.29
C SER A 45 -51.48 11.47 -14.43
N ASP A 46 -52.06 12.42 -15.18
CA ASP A 46 -52.86 12.14 -16.38
C ASP A 46 -52.05 12.48 -17.64
N ILE A 47 -51.31 11.48 -18.15
CA ILE A 47 -50.44 11.65 -19.32
C ILE A 47 -51.25 11.96 -20.59
N ASP A 48 -52.49 11.47 -20.69
CA ASP A 48 -53.35 11.67 -21.87
C ASP A 48 -53.92 13.10 -21.94
N SER A 49 -53.94 13.81 -20.81
CA SER A 49 -54.31 15.22 -20.73
C SER A 49 -53.22 16.20 -21.22
N LEU A 50 -52.01 15.71 -21.44
CA LEU A 50 -50.84 16.54 -21.74
C LEU A 50 -50.62 16.71 -23.25
N PRO A 51 -49.93 17.79 -23.69
CA PRO A 51 -49.65 18.02 -25.10
C PRO A 51 -48.95 16.80 -25.74
N PRO A 52 -49.38 16.33 -26.94
CA PRO A 52 -48.80 15.13 -27.56
C PRO A 52 -47.30 15.19 -27.82
N ASP A 53 -46.75 16.40 -27.98
CA ASP A 53 -45.32 16.65 -28.21
C ASP A 53 -44.50 16.70 -26.91
N ASP A 54 -45.16 16.76 -25.74
CA ASP A 54 -44.49 16.79 -24.44
C ASP A 54 -44.08 15.38 -24.00
N GLN A 55 -42.80 15.06 -24.22
CA GLN A 55 -42.21 13.79 -23.84
C GLN A 55 -41.69 13.75 -22.39
N TYR A 56 -41.71 14.87 -21.67
CA TYR A 56 -41.16 14.95 -20.32
C TYR A 56 -41.82 13.94 -19.36
N PRO A 57 -43.15 13.84 -19.25
CA PRO A 57 -43.82 12.93 -18.30
C PRO A 57 -43.41 11.47 -18.52
N LYS A 58 -43.43 11.03 -19.79
CA LYS A 58 -43.08 9.65 -20.17
C LYS A 58 -41.63 9.31 -19.81
N LYS A 59 -40.71 10.25 -20.06
CA LYS A 59 -39.28 10.05 -19.73
C LYS A 59 -39.04 10.06 -18.23
N MET A 60 -39.70 10.95 -17.50
CA MET A 60 -39.51 11.09 -16.06
C MET A 60 -40.16 9.97 -15.25
N TRP A 61 -41.32 9.46 -15.67
CA TRP A 61 -41.91 8.25 -15.07
C TRP A 61 -41.00 7.04 -15.26
N ARG A 62 -40.44 6.86 -16.46
CA ARG A 62 -39.46 5.79 -16.71
C ARG A 62 -38.21 5.96 -15.85
N PHE A 63 -37.64 7.17 -15.80
CA PHE A 63 -36.50 7.47 -14.93
C PHE A 63 -36.82 7.16 -13.47
N LEU A 64 -37.99 7.56 -12.98
CA LEU A 64 -38.41 7.30 -11.60
C LEU A 64 -38.44 5.80 -11.30
N THR A 65 -38.95 4.97 -12.21
CA THR A 65 -38.93 3.50 -12.05
C THR A 65 -37.50 2.97 -11.98
N GLU A 66 -36.66 3.26 -12.98
CA GLU A 66 -35.28 2.76 -13.05
C GLU A 66 -34.44 3.23 -11.84
N ALA A 67 -34.59 4.49 -11.45
CA ALA A 67 -33.87 5.05 -10.29
C ALA A 67 -34.40 4.50 -8.95
N THR A 68 -35.67 4.13 -8.86
CA THR A 68 -36.22 3.51 -7.63
C THR A 68 -35.61 2.14 -7.42
N GLU A 69 -35.56 1.30 -8.47
CA GLU A 69 -34.94 -0.03 -8.41
C GLU A 69 -33.45 0.06 -8.01
N GLN A 70 -32.69 0.95 -8.66
CA GLN A 70 -31.28 1.17 -8.31
C GLN A 70 -31.07 1.66 -6.88
N LEU A 71 -31.99 2.48 -6.37
CA LEU A 71 -31.90 3.02 -5.02
C LEU A 71 -32.27 1.98 -3.95
N GLU A 72 -33.13 1.02 -4.27
CA GLU A 72 -33.41 -0.14 -3.42
C GLU A 72 -32.18 -1.04 -3.30
N ASP A 73 -31.54 -1.38 -4.42
CA ASP A 73 -30.28 -2.14 -4.42
C ASP A 73 -29.19 -1.42 -3.60
N LEU A 74 -29.05 -0.10 -3.78
CA LEU A 74 -28.11 0.71 -3.01
C LEU A 74 -28.46 0.75 -1.52
N SER A 75 -29.75 0.75 -1.17
CA SER A 75 -30.22 0.70 0.21
C SER A 75 -29.71 -0.54 0.94
N ASP A 76 -29.80 -1.70 0.27
CA ASP A 76 -29.34 -2.97 0.83
C ASP A 76 -27.81 -2.99 0.96
N ALA A 77 -27.09 -2.48 -0.05
CA ALA A 77 -25.64 -2.37 0.00
C ALA A 77 -25.14 -1.47 1.14
N VAL A 78 -25.76 -0.30 1.33
CA VAL A 78 -25.41 0.63 2.42
C VAL A 78 -25.69 -0.02 3.77
N LYS A 79 -26.86 -0.65 3.95
CA LYS A 79 -27.22 -1.34 5.19
C LYS A 79 -26.27 -2.49 5.50
N GLN A 80 -25.89 -3.27 4.50
CA GLN A 80 -24.93 -4.35 4.68
C GLN A 80 -23.56 -3.81 5.09
N ALA A 81 -23.09 -2.72 4.47
CA ALA A 81 -21.84 -2.08 4.84
C ALA A 81 -21.86 -1.56 6.29
N GLU A 82 -22.98 -0.99 6.75
CA GLU A 82 -23.15 -0.56 8.14
C GLU A 82 -23.07 -1.72 9.13
N LEU A 83 -23.79 -2.81 8.86
CA LEU A 83 -23.79 -3.99 9.72
C LEU A 83 -22.40 -4.62 9.80
N SER A 84 -21.76 -4.84 8.66
CA SER A 84 -20.41 -5.40 8.61
C SER A 84 -19.39 -4.48 9.28
N PHE A 85 -19.50 -3.16 9.13
CA PHE A 85 -18.59 -2.24 9.80
C PHE A 85 -18.76 -2.26 11.32
N ALA A 86 -20.01 -2.29 11.82
CA ALA A 86 -20.28 -2.42 13.25
C ALA A 86 -19.74 -3.74 13.83
N GLU A 87 -19.88 -4.85 13.09
CA GLU A 87 -19.31 -6.14 13.48
C GLU A 87 -17.78 -6.10 13.55
N ILE A 88 -17.13 -5.43 12.60
CA ILE A 88 -15.68 -5.27 12.56
C ILE A 88 -15.18 -4.42 13.74
N LEU A 89 -15.82 -3.29 14.04
CA LEU A 89 -15.46 -2.47 15.21
C LEU A 89 -15.56 -3.30 16.50
N ARG A 90 -16.66 -4.05 16.67
CA ARG A 90 -16.84 -4.94 17.82
C ARG A 90 -15.78 -6.04 17.87
N TYR A 91 -15.43 -6.62 16.72
CA TYR A 91 -14.44 -7.70 16.65
C TYR A 91 -13.04 -7.22 17.08
N TYR A 92 -12.64 -6.02 16.66
CA TYR A 92 -11.36 -5.42 17.02
C TYR A 92 -11.38 -4.64 18.35
N GLY A 93 -12.54 -4.51 19.00
CA GLY A 93 -12.69 -3.83 20.28
C GLY A 93 -12.59 -2.29 20.18
N GLU A 94 -12.94 -1.73 19.03
CA GLU A 94 -12.94 -0.29 18.77
C GLU A 94 -14.22 0.38 19.29
N ASP A 95 -14.17 1.69 19.52
CA ASP A 95 -15.36 2.49 19.85
C ASP A 95 -16.35 2.49 18.67
N GLU A 96 -17.65 2.30 18.95
CA GLU A 96 -18.70 2.33 17.92
C GLU A 96 -18.80 3.68 17.18
N LYS A 97 -18.25 4.75 17.76
CA LYS A 97 -18.16 6.08 17.16
C LYS A 97 -16.97 6.25 16.22
N THR A 98 -16.03 5.30 16.19
CA THR A 98 -14.87 5.35 15.30
C THR A 98 -15.35 5.39 13.84
N SER A 99 -14.85 6.38 13.09
CA SER A 99 -15.24 6.52 11.69
C SER A 99 -14.60 5.44 10.81
N SER A 100 -15.23 5.08 9.68
CA SER A 100 -14.65 4.09 8.76
C SER A 100 -13.29 4.53 8.21
N SER A 101 -13.14 5.81 7.90
CA SER A 101 -11.88 6.40 7.44
C SER A 101 -10.77 6.29 8.48
N GLU A 102 -11.10 6.48 9.76
CA GLU A 102 -10.16 6.37 10.86
C GLU A 102 -9.74 4.91 11.08
N PHE A 103 -10.71 4.01 11.20
CA PHE A 103 -10.47 2.58 11.39
C PHE A 103 -9.59 1.99 10.27
N PHE A 104 -9.96 2.21 9.00
CA PHE A 104 -9.17 1.72 7.87
C PHE A 104 -7.83 2.47 7.71
N GLY A 105 -7.72 3.69 8.23
CA GLY A 105 -6.48 4.45 8.31
C GLY A 105 -5.40 3.77 9.16
N ILE A 106 -5.80 2.98 10.16
CA ILE A 106 -4.90 2.16 10.98
C ILE A 106 -4.18 1.15 10.08
N PHE A 107 -4.93 0.38 9.28
CA PHE A 107 -4.36 -0.60 8.35
C PHE A 107 -3.46 0.06 7.31
N LYS A 108 -3.84 1.25 6.82
CA LYS A 108 -2.99 2.00 5.88
C LYS A 108 -1.64 2.36 6.48
N THR A 109 -1.65 2.89 7.69
CA THR A 109 -0.44 3.29 8.40
C THR A 109 0.41 2.06 8.72
N PHE A 110 -0.21 0.98 9.19
CA PHE A 110 0.44 -0.28 9.49
C PHE A 110 1.13 -0.89 8.27
N CYS A 111 0.40 -1.10 7.16
CA CYS A 111 0.96 -1.72 5.95
C CYS A 111 2.09 -0.86 5.35
N THR A 112 1.94 0.47 5.37
CA THR A 112 2.99 1.39 4.91
C THR A 112 4.25 1.27 5.77
N SER A 113 4.08 1.27 7.10
CA SER A 113 5.20 1.16 8.05
C SER A 113 5.89 -0.19 7.94
N TYR A 114 5.12 -1.27 7.79
CA TYR A 114 5.66 -2.62 7.67
C TYR A 114 6.54 -2.77 6.41
N ARG A 115 6.06 -2.32 5.24
CA ARG A 115 6.84 -2.34 3.98
C ARG A 115 8.13 -1.51 4.10
N LYS A 116 8.08 -0.38 4.82
CA LYS A 116 9.25 0.44 5.12
C LYS A 116 10.27 -0.33 5.98
N CYS A 117 9.84 -0.89 7.11
CA CYS A 117 10.72 -1.68 7.98
C CYS A 117 11.32 -2.89 7.26
N GLN A 118 10.56 -3.56 6.38
CA GLN A 118 11.07 -4.66 5.56
C GLN A 118 12.24 -4.20 4.68
N THR A 119 12.10 -3.05 4.04
CA THR A 119 13.14 -2.46 3.19
C THR A 119 14.37 -2.07 4.01
N GLU A 120 14.17 -1.43 5.15
CA GLU A 120 15.24 -1.03 6.06
C GLU A 120 16.00 -2.25 6.63
N ASN A 121 15.29 -3.31 7.01
CA ASN A 121 15.90 -4.54 7.51
C ASN A 121 16.76 -5.23 6.44
N ARG A 122 16.28 -5.27 5.19
CA ARG A 122 17.04 -5.81 4.07
C ARG A 122 18.31 -4.99 3.82
N ALA A 123 18.20 -3.65 3.77
CA ALA A 123 19.35 -2.78 3.61
C ALA A 123 20.37 -2.93 4.74
N ALA A 124 19.92 -3.01 5.99
CA ALA A 124 20.80 -3.23 7.14
C ALA A 124 21.48 -4.60 7.10
N ALA A 125 20.80 -5.65 6.63
CA ALA A 125 21.40 -6.96 6.44
C ALA A 125 22.49 -6.95 5.34
N GLU A 126 22.22 -6.28 4.21
CA GLU A 126 23.18 -6.10 3.13
C GLU A 126 24.41 -5.31 3.58
N GLU A 127 24.21 -4.21 4.31
CA GLU A 127 25.30 -3.39 4.86
C GLU A 127 26.19 -4.19 5.81
N LYS A 128 25.59 -5.00 6.70
CA LYS A 128 26.35 -5.89 7.59
C LYS A 128 27.21 -6.89 6.82
N VAL A 129 26.67 -7.49 5.76
CA VAL A 129 27.43 -8.43 4.91
C VAL A 129 28.61 -7.73 4.23
N VAL A 130 28.41 -6.51 3.71
CA VAL A 130 29.47 -5.73 3.08
C VAL A 130 30.54 -5.31 4.09
N ALA A 131 30.13 -4.86 5.29
CA ALA A 131 31.04 -4.46 6.35
C ALA A 131 31.91 -5.64 6.82
N GLU A 132 31.32 -6.83 6.98
CA GLU A 132 32.05 -8.03 7.37
C GLU A 132 33.07 -8.46 6.31
N LYS A 133 32.69 -8.44 5.02
CA LYS A 133 33.63 -8.70 3.91
C LYS A 133 34.79 -7.70 3.88
N ARG A 134 34.51 -6.41 4.10
CA ARG A 134 35.54 -5.37 4.18
C ARG A 134 36.49 -5.60 5.36
N ARG A 135 35.97 -6.00 6.51
CA ARG A 135 36.76 -6.34 7.70
C ARG A 135 37.69 -7.53 7.43
N GLN A 136 37.16 -8.60 6.86
CA GLN A 136 37.93 -9.79 6.50
C GLN A 136 39.07 -9.46 5.52
N TYR A 137 38.77 -8.71 4.44
CA TYR A 137 39.79 -8.31 3.47
C TYR A 137 40.89 -7.42 4.08
N ALA A 138 40.51 -6.49 4.97
CA ALA A 138 41.47 -5.63 5.66
C ALA A 138 42.38 -6.43 6.62
N GLU A 139 41.82 -7.42 7.32
CA GLU A 139 42.57 -8.31 8.22
C GLU A 139 43.54 -9.20 7.44
N GLU A 140 43.09 -9.84 6.36
CA GLU A 140 43.93 -10.63 5.47
C GLU A 140 45.08 -9.81 4.87
N SER A 141 44.79 -8.60 4.39
CA SER A 141 45.81 -7.67 3.87
C SER A 141 46.84 -7.28 4.93
N ARG A 142 46.41 -7.07 6.18
CA ARG A 142 47.31 -6.75 7.30
C ARG A 142 48.21 -7.92 7.66
N LEU A 143 47.66 -9.13 7.74
CA LEU A 143 48.41 -10.37 7.99
C LEU A 143 49.42 -10.66 6.87
N ALA A 144 49.02 -10.47 5.60
CA ALA A 144 49.90 -10.64 4.45
C ALA A 144 51.08 -9.65 4.49
N ARG A 145 50.84 -8.37 4.83
CA ARG A 145 51.90 -7.36 4.98
C ARG A 145 52.84 -7.66 6.15
N GLN A 146 52.33 -8.20 7.26
CA GLN A 146 53.17 -8.61 8.39
C GLN A 146 54.08 -9.77 8.01
N LYS A 147 53.53 -10.83 7.38
CA LYS A 147 54.34 -11.95 6.87
C LYS A 147 55.40 -11.50 5.88
N ALA A 148 55.07 -10.64 4.92
CA ALA A 148 56.03 -10.11 3.96
C ALA A 148 57.19 -9.34 4.63
N ARG A 149 56.89 -8.55 5.68
CA ARG A 149 57.92 -7.85 6.46
C ARG A 149 58.79 -8.81 7.28
N GLU A 150 58.19 -9.82 7.91
CA GLU A 150 58.94 -10.84 8.64
C GLU A 150 59.86 -11.63 7.70
N GLU A 151 59.38 -11.99 6.51
CA GLU A 151 60.19 -12.65 5.45
C GLU A 151 61.32 -11.76 4.91
N GLU A 152 61.15 -10.44 4.86
CA GLU A 152 62.25 -9.51 4.54
C GLU A 152 63.29 -9.41 5.66
N VAL A 153 62.88 -9.43 6.93
CA VAL A 153 63.79 -9.35 8.08
C VAL A 153 64.57 -10.66 8.28
N VAL A 154 63.98 -11.81 7.92
CA VAL A 154 64.61 -13.13 8.04
C VAL A 154 65.56 -13.43 6.87
N ARG A 155 65.48 -12.71 5.74
CA ARG A 155 66.45 -12.85 4.64
C ARG A 155 67.84 -12.41 5.11
N ASP A 156 68.77 -13.35 5.09
CA ASP A 156 70.18 -13.07 5.37
C ASP A 156 70.72 -12.05 4.36
N PRO A 157 71.41 -10.98 4.78
CA PRO A 157 72.02 -10.01 3.88
C PRO A 157 72.94 -10.65 2.82
N GLN A 158 73.54 -11.82 3.12
CA GLN A 158 74.33 -12.57 2.12
C GLN A 158 73.46 -13.19 1.03
N ASP A 159 72.30 -13.76 1.37
CA ASP A 159 71.37 -14.37 0.40
C ASP A 159 70.71 -13.31 -0.51
N ALA A 160 70.42 -12.13 0.04
CA ALA A 160 69.91 -11.00 -0.74
C ALA A 160 70.92 -10.52 -1.80
N ALA A 161 72.20 -10.42 -1.41
CA ALA A 161 73.28 -10.02 -2.32
C ALA A 161 73.58 -11.07 -3.41
N ILE A 162 73.47 -12.36 -3.07
CA ILE A 162 73.64 -13.46 -4.05
C ILE A 162 72.50 -13.43 -5.08
N LEU A 163 71.26 -13.19 -4.66
CA LEU A 163 70.09 -13.12 -5.54
C LEU A 163 70.18 -11.96 -6.54
N ASP A 164 70.59 -10.77 -6.10
CA ASP A 164 70.79 -9.60 -6.97
C ASP A 164 71.87 -9.87 -8.02
N THR A 165 72.97 -10.52 -7.62
CA THR A 165 74.05 -10.91 -8.53
C THR A 165 73.58 -11.90 -9.61
N LEU A 166 72.68 -12.83 -9.25
CA LEU A 166 72.10 -13.79 -10.19
C LEU A 166 71.12 -13.13 -11.16
N LEU A 167 70.31 -12.17 -10.70
CA LEU A 167 69.38 -11.41 -11.55
C LEU A 167 70.10 -10.49 -12.54
N GLU A 168 71.19 -9.84 -12.11
CA GLU A 168 72.03 -9.05 -13.01
C GLU A 168 72.63 -9.90 -14.13
N ARG A 169 73.10 -11.11 -13.81
CA ARG A 169 73.64 -12.04 -14.80
C ARG A 169 72.58 -12.56 -15.77
N LEU A 170 71.34 -12.75 -15.32
CA LEU A 170 70.23 -13.16 -16.18
C LEU A 170 69.78 -12.03 -17.13
N ARG A 171 69.84 -10.76 -16.67
CA ARG A 171 69.48 -9.59 -17.49
C ARG A 171 70.55 -9.24 -18.52
N ASN A 172 71.80 -9.51 -18.21
CA ASN A 172 72.96 -9.13 -19.01
C ASN A 172 73.52 -10.29 -19.86
N GLY A 173 72.88 -11.47 -19.82
CA GLY A 173 73.16 -12.63 -20.66
C GLY A 173 72.06 -12.86 -21.67
#